data_AF-A0A385FQ84-F1
#
_entry.id   AF-A0A385FQ84-F1
#
_cell.length_a   1.000
_cell.length_b   1.000
_cell.length_c   1.000
_cell.angle_alpha   90.00
_cell.angle_beta   90.00
_cell.angle_gamma   90.00
#
_symmetry.space_group_name_H-M   'P 1'
#
loop_
_entity.id
_entity.type
_entity.pdbx_description
1 polymer ?
#
loop_
_entity_poly.entity_id
_entity_poly.type
_entity_poly.pdbx_seq_one_letter_code
_entity_poly.pdbx_strand_id
1 'polypeptide(L)'
;LVFALLNFGLAVNLQEEIASLTLAQKVGSDKLAWLTPTYPDENLPFDEAEKLKGLRLDGQVPGLAGVEGAARQVAALSMLGVAASNNWAIAPQRSRSGKSLMANDTHLPLSMPSVWNYVQIRSPKYQAAGVSIAGLPGVVAGFNGKLAWGMTMVLGDNQDLY
;
A
#
# COMPACT_ATOMS: atom_id res chain seq x y z
N LEU A 1 12.88 8.76 8.71
CA LEU A 1 13.32 7.37 8.46
C LEU A 1 12.17 6.37 8.62
N VAL A 2 11.57 6.22 9.81
CA VAL A 2 10.49 5.24 10.06
C VAL A 2 9.34 5.33 9.05
N PHE A 3 8.78 6.53 8.84
CA PHE A 3 7.72 6.72 7.85
C PHE A 3 8.12 6.33 6.42
N ALA A 4 9.35 6.63 6.03
CA ALA A 4 9.84 6.29 4.68
C ALA A 4 10.00 4.79 4.50
N LEU A 5 10.55 4.09 5.50
CA LEU A 5 10.67 2.63 5.48
C LEU A 5 9.29 1.95 5.52
N LEU A 6 8.36 2.49 6.31
CA LEU A 6 6.98 2.02 6.32
C LEU A 6 6.32 2.21 4.94
N ASN A 7 6.46 3.39 4.33
CA ASN A 7 5.87 3.64 3.01
C ASN A 7 6.48 2.74 1.93
N PHE A 8 7.81 2.54 1.96
CA PHE A 8 8.49 1.60 1.07
C PHE A 8 7.99 0.17 1.25
N GLY A 9 7.73 -0.26 2.49
CA GLY A 9 7.22 -1.60 2.76
C GLY A 9 5.72 -1.81 2.48
N LEU A 10 4.93 -0.74 2.46
CA LEU A 10 3.50 -0.82 2.16
C LEU A 10 3.19 -0.70 0.65
N ALA A 11 4.20 -0.38 -0.17
CA ALA A 11 4.11 -0.49 -1.61
C ALA A 11 4.12 -1.98 -2.00
N VAL A 12 2.96 -2.49 -2.40
CA VAL A 12 2.75 -3.90 -2.73
C VAL A 12 3.15 -4.23 -4.17
N ASN A 13 3.17 -3.23 -5.06
CA ASN A 13 3.39 -3.42 -6.49
C ASN A 13 4.82 -3.94 -6.79
N LEU A 14 5.85 -3.59 -6.01
CA LEU A 14 7.18 -4.21 -6.17
C LEU A 14 7.16 -5.73 -6.02
N GLN A 15 6.33 -6.29 -5.12
CA GLN A 15 6.20 -7.74 -5.00
C GLN A 15 5.50 -8.34 -6.23
N GLU A 16 4.50 -7.63 -6.77
CA GLU A 16 3.78 -8.01 -7.99
C GLU A 16 4.71 -7.99 -9.21
N GLU A 17 5.60 -7.00 -9.32
CA GLU A 17 6.60 -6.92 -10.38
C GLU A 17 7.63 -8.04 -10.30
N ILE A 18 8.22 -8.27 -9.11
CA ILE A 18 9.18 -9.38 -8.90
C ILE A 18 8.52 -10.72 -9.21
N ALA A 19 7.27 -10.92 -8.78
CA ALA A 19 6.51 -12.13 -9.07
C ALA A 19 6.23 -12.29 -10.57
N SER A 20 5.85 -11.21 -11.25
CA SER A 20 5.58 -11.19 -12.68
C SER A 20 6.83 -11.51 -13.51
N LEU A 21 7.98 -10.93 -13.16
CA LEU A 21 9.26 -11.25 -13.77
C LEU A 21 9.64 -12.70 -13.54
N THR A 22 9.60 -13.18 -12.29
CA THR A 22 9.89 -14.58 -11.93
C THR A 22 9.01 -15.56 -12.70
N LEU A 23 7.72 -15.22 -12.87
CA LEU A 23 6.79 -16.02 -13.64
C LEU A 23 7.15 -16.01 -15.13
N ALA A 24 7.43 -14.85 -15.71
CA ALA A 24 7.86 -14.72 -17.10
C ALA A 24 9.15 -15.51 -17.39
N GLN A 25 10.11 -15.59 -16.45
CA GLN A 25 11.29 -16.45 -16.57
C GLN A 25 10.94 -17.95 -16.71
N LYS A 26 9.80 -18.38 -16.15
CA LYS A 26 9.36 -19.79 -16.16
C LYS A 26 8.50 -20.14 -17.35
N VAL A 27 7.61 -19.23 -17.76
CA VAL A 27 6.55 -19.54 -18.72
C VAL A 27 6.69 -18.82 -20.07
N GLY A 28 7.57 -17.81 -20.15
CA GLY A 28 7.66 -16.87 -21.27
C GLY A 28 6.75 -15.66 -21.08
N SER A 29 7.13 -14.51 -21.64
CA SER A 29 6.33 -13.28 -21.55
C SER A 29 5.01 -13.37 -22.33
N ASP A 30 4.95 -14.21 -23.36
CA ASP A 30 3.75 -14.48 -24.17
C ASP A 30 2.57 -15.06 -23.36
N LYS A 31 2.87 -15.73 -22.24
CA LYS A 31 1.85 -16.31 -21.34
C LYS A 31 1.60 -15.50 -20.09
N LEU A 32 2.39 -14.46 -19.82
CA LEU A 32 2.33 -13.72 -18.57
C LEU A 32 0.95 -13.11 -18.33
N ALA A 33 0.40 -12.41 -19.33
CA ALA A 33 -0.90 -11.74 -19.23
C ALA A 33 -2.05 -12.69 -18.89
N TRP A 34 -1.94 -13.98 -19.26
CA TRP A 34 -2.95 -15.00 -18.93
C TRP A 34 -2.88 -15.49 -17.48
N LEU A 35 -1.74 -15.28 -16.83
CA LEU A 35 -1.45 -15.80 -15.49
C LEU A 35 -1.39 -14.70 -14.43
N THR A 36 -1.41 -13.43 -14.82
CA THR A 36 -1.49 -12.29 -13.92
C THR A 36 -2.95 -11.96 -13.60
N PRO A 37 -3.31 -11.73 -12.33
CA PRO A 37 -4.67 -11.31 -11.97
C PRO A 37 -5.06 -9.99 -12.63
N THR A 38 -6.31 -9.89 -13.09
CA THR A 38 -6.93 -8.64 -13.55
C THR A 38 -8.40 -8.63 -13.10
N TYR A 39 -9.02 -7.46 -13.09
CA TYR A 39 -10.45 -7.36 -12.77
C TYR A 39 -11.30 -7.99 -13.88
N PRO A 40 -12.47 -8.59 -13.55
CA PRO A 40 -13.30 -9.27 -14.55
C PRO A 40 -13.77 -8.38 -15.72
N ASP A 41 -13.81 -7.07 -15.52
CA ASP A 41 -14.22 -6.04 -16.47
C ASP A 41 -13.03 -5.33 -17.16
N GLU A 42 -11.80 -5.77 -16.90
CA GLU A 42 -10.59 -5.27 -17.54
C GLU A 42 -10.07 -6.24 -18.62
N ASN A 43 -9.40 -5.70 -19.64
CA ASN A 43 -8.71 -6.51 -20.63
C ASN A 43 -7.45 -7.11 -20.01
N LEU A 44 -7.06 -8.32 -20.44
CA LEU A 44 -5.78 -8.89 -20.07
C LEU A 44 -4.62 -7.95 -20.48
N PRO A 45 -3.58 -7.78 -19.64
CA PRO A 45 -2.54 -6.78 -19.82
C PRO A 45 -1.47 -7.23 -20.83
N PHE A 46 -1.87 -7.52 -22.07
CA PHE A 46 -0.93 -7.93 -23.12
C PHE A 46 0.10 -6.85 -23.43
N ASP A 47 -0.31 -5.58 -23.50
CA ASP A 47 0.60 -4.46 -23.76
C ASP A 47 1.70 -4.35 -22.70
N GLU A 48 1.40 -4.72 -21.44
CA GLU A 48 2.37 -4.76 -20.36
C GLU A 48 3.34 -5.94 -20.53
N ALA A 49 2.82 -7.13 -20.82
CA ALA A 49 3.62 -8.32 -21.05
C ALA A 49 4.54 -8.17 -22.29
N GLU A 50 4.10 -7.44 -23.31
CA GLU A 50 4.88 -7.13 -24.52
C GLU A 50 6.15 -6.33 -24.22
N LYS A 51 6.16 -5.48 -23.17
CA LYS A 51 7.35 -4.71 -22.78
C LYS A 51 8.53 -5.61 -22.40
N LEU A 52 8.26 -6.86 -21.99
CA LEU A 52 9.29 -7.83 -21.67
C LEU A 52 9.88 -8.54 -22.89
N LYS A 53 9.32 -8.35 -24.09
CA LYS A 53 9.86 -8.99 -25.30
C LYS A 53 11.25 -8.49 -25.62
N GLY A 54 12.13 -9.43 -25.99
CA GLY A 54 13.52 -9.14 -26.32
C GLY A 54 14.43 -9.00 -25.10
N LEU A 55 13.88 -8.95 -23.88
CA LEU A 55 14.67 -9.08 -22.66
C LEU A 55 15.10 -10.55 -22.50
N ARG A 56 16.34 -10.75 -22.05
CA ARG A 56 16.82 -12.08 -21.67
C ARG A 56 16.30 -12.44 -20.29
N LEU A 57 15.14 -13.11 -20.26
CA LEU A 57 14.52 -13.62 -19.04
C LEU A 57 14.99 -15.05 -18.71
N ASP A 58 15.64 -15.72 -19.67
CA ASP A 58 16.28 -17.02 -19.56
C ASP A 58 17.60 -16.93 -18.78
N GLY A 59 17.52 -16.72 -17.47
CA GLY A 59 18.70 -16.61 -16.60
C GLY A 59 18.38 -16.03 -15.23
N GLN A 60 19.37 -15.44 -14.56
CA GLN A 60 19.10 -14.53 -13.43
C GLN A 60 19.04 -13.12 -14.00
N VAL A 61 17.89 -12.45 -13.86
CA VAL A 61 17.82 -10.99 -14.08
C VAL A 61 18.88 -10.36 -13.16
N PRO A 62 19.89 -9.63 -13.68
CA PRO A 62 20.97 -9.11 -12.87
C PRO A 62 20.42 -8.26 -11.71
N GLY A 63 20.85 -8.57 -10.48
CA GLY A 63 20.41 -7.83 -9.29
C GLY A 63 19.05 -8.23 -8.71
N LEU A 64 18.22 -9.00 -9.42
CA LEU A 64 16.88 -9.40 -8.93
C LEU A 64 16.94 -10.15 -7.60
N ALA A 65 17.89 -11.09 -7.44
CA ALA A 65 18.09 -11.80 -6.18
C ALA A 65 18.51 -10.86 -5.04
N GLY A 66 19.23 -9.78 -5.34
CA GLY A 66 19.61 -8.75 -4.38
C GLY A 66 18.40 -7.91 -3.95
N VAL A 67 17.56 -7.50 -4.91
CA VAL A 67 16.30 -6.77 -4.65
C VAL A 67 15.35 -7.64 -3.84
N GLU A 68 15.16 -8.91 -4.22
CA GLU A 68 14.36 -9.86 -3.46
C GLU A 68 14.89 -10.03 -2.02
N GLY A 69 16.21 -10.13 -1.85
CA GLY A 69 16.86 -10.20 -0.55
C GLY A 69 16.61 -8.96 0.31
N ALA A 70 16.72 -7.76 -0.28
CA ALA A 70 16.44 -6.50 0.40
C ALA A 70 14.96 -6.38 0.78
N ALA A 71 14.05 -6.73 -0.13
CA ALA A 71 12.61 -6.76 0.13
C ALA A 71 12.27 -7.69 1.31
N ARG A 72 12.86 -8.89 1.35
CA ARG A 72 12.70 -9.84 2.48
C ARG A 72 13.24 -9.28 3.80
N GLN A 73 14.34 -8.52 3.80
CA GLN A 73 14.84 -7.87 5.01
C GLN A 73 13.88 -6.80 5.53
N VAL A 74 13.30 -5.99 4.64
CA VAL A 74 12.24 -5.02 5.00
C VAL A 74 11.00 -5.75 5.52
N ALA A 75 10.62 -6.88 4.90
CA ALA A 75 9.53 -7.73 5.36
C ALA A 75 9.71 -8.20 6.80
N ALA A 76 10.93 -8.66 7.13
CA ALA A 76 11.27 -9.17 8.45
C ALA A 76 11.13 -8.11 9.56
N LEU A 77 11.19 -6.82 9.22
CA LEU A 77 10.92 -5.72 10.15
C LEU A 77 9.43 -5.47 10.39
N SER A 78 8.54 -6.40 9.96
CA SER A 78 7.09 -6.24 9.96
C SER A 78 6.59 -5.05 9.14
N MET A 79 7.40 -4.60 8.17
CA MET A 79 7.08 -3.44 7.32
C MET A 79 6.38 -3.83 6.02
N LEU A 80 6.47 -5.09 5.57
CA LEU A 80 5.63 -5.60 4.47
C LEU A 80 4.31 -6.10 5.04
N GLY A 81 3.26 -5.29 4.90
CA GLY A 81 1.89 -5.68 5.20
C GLY A 81 1.16 -6.12 3.94
N VAL A 82 0.21 -7.05 4.08
CA VAL A 82 -0.85 -7.19 3.08
C VAL A 82 -1.65 -5.90 3.09
N ALA A 83 -1.81 -5.28 1.92
CA ALA A 83 -2.59 -4.07 1.84
C ALA A 83 -4.07 -4.38 2.10
N ALA A 84 -4.53 -3.90 3.25
CA ALA A 84 -5.89 -4.03 3.73
C ALA A 84 -6.22 -2.79 4.54
N SER A 85 -7.42 -2.24 4.37
CA SER A 85 -7.99 -1.18 5.19
C SER A 85 -9.42 -0.93 4.71
N ASN A 86 -10.25 -0.36 5.58
CA ASN A 86 -11.58 0.11 5.22
C ASN A 86 -11.76 1.58 5.63
N ASN A 87 -12.53 2.32 4.84
CA ASN A 87 -13.03 3.62 5.24
C ASN A 87 -14.42 3.89 4.65
N TRP A 88 -15.35 4.34 5.49
CA TRP A 88 -16.71 4.68 5.07
C TRP A 88 -16.99 6.14 5.39
N ALA A 89 -17.67 6.82 4.46
CA ALA A 89 -18.22 8.15 4.67
C ALA A 89 -19.70 8.14 4.31
N ILE A 90 -20.54 8.56 5.26
CA ILE A 90 -22.00 8.55 5.10
C ILE A 90 -22.48 10.00 5.11
N ALA A 91 -23.19 10.39 4.04
CA ALA A 91 -23.79 11.70 3.92
C ALA A 91 -24.88 11.93 4.99
N PRO A 92 -25.10 13.17 5.47
CA PRO A 92 -26.08 13.48 6.50
C PRO A 92 -27.50 12.95 6.22
N GLN A 93 -27.93 12.96 4.96
CA GLN A 93 -29.25 12.52 4.53
C GLN A 93 -29.45 10.99 4.66
N ARG A 94 -28.35 10.25 4.85
CA ARG A 94 -28.34 8.79 5.04
C ARG A 94 -28.08 8.39 6.50
N SER A 95 -28.06 9.33 7.44
CA SER A 95 -27.87 9.06 8.87
C SER A 95 -29.07 9.49 9.71
N ARG A 96 -29.40 8.71 10.74
CA ARG A 96 -30.53 9.01 11.65
C ARG A 96 -30.36 10.34 12.39
N SER A 97 -29.12 10.76 12.63
CA SER A 97 -28.81 12.01 13.35
C SER A 97 -28.82 13.24 12.45
N GLY A 98 -28.94 13.09 11.12
CA GLY A 98 -28.79 14.20 10.18
C GLY A 98 -27.38 14.81 10.15
N LYS A 99 -26.35 14.05 10.56
CA LYS A 99 -24.94 14.45 10.55
C LYS A 99 -24.12 13.48 9.71
N SER A 100 -23.01 13.94 9.12
CA SER A 100 -22.07 13.05 8.43
C SER A 100 -21.47 12.06 9.41
N LEU A 101 -21.30 10.81 9.00
CA LEU A 101 -20.58 9.79 9.76
C LEU A 101 -19.33 9.37 8.98
N MET A 102 -18.25 9.14 9.70
CA MET A 102 -17.01 8.62 9.13
C MET A 102 -16.51 7.46 9.99
N ALA A 103 -16.11 6.37 9.34
CA ALA A 103 -15.40 5.27 9.96
C ALA A 103 -14.10 5.06 9.19
N ASN A 104 -12.97 4.95 9.89
CA ASN A 104 -11.69 4.57 9.30
C ASN A 104 -11.09 3.44 10.13
N ASP A 105 -10.88 2.32 9.47
CA ASP A 105 -10.43 1.05 10.05
C ASP A 105 -9.17 0.64 9.28
N THR A 106 -8.02 1.11 9.77
CA THR A 106 -6.72 0.88 9.14
C THR A 106 -6.14 -0.45 9.58
N HIS A 107 -5.74 -1.30 8.63
CA HIS A 107 -5.13 -2.59 8.96
C HIS A 107 -3.62 -2.54 8.70
N LEU A 108 -2.85 -2.84 9.72
CA LEU A 108 -1.42 -3.11 9.63
C LEU A 108 -1.09 -4.35 10.45
N PRO A 109 0.02 -5.05 10.14
CA PRO A 109 0.51 -6.12 11.00
C PRO A 109 0.64 -5.65 12.46
N LEU A 110 0.30 -6.54 13.39
CA LEU A 110 0.49 -6.26 14.82
C LEU A 110 2.00 -6.21 15.12
N SER A 111 2.45 -5.14 15.75
CA SER A 111 3.85 -4.91 16.11
C SER A 111 3.98 -4.37 17.53
N MET A 112 5.16 -4.56 18.14
CA MET A 112 5.55 -3.88 19.38
C MET A 112 6.87 -3.12 19.16
N PRO A 113 6.87 -1.78 19.25
CA PRO A 113 5.72 -0.90 19.51
C PRO A 113 4.70 -0.88 18.36
N SER A 114 3.47 -0.45 18.66
CA SER A 114 2.42 -0.26 17.64
C SER A 114 2.85 0.80 16.62
N VAL A 115 2.59 0.56 15.34
CA VAL A 115 2.79 1.56 14.28
C VAL A 115 1.86 2.76 14.51
N TRP A 116 0.58 2.49 14.80
CA TRP A 116 -0.40 3.52 15.10
C TRP A 116 -0.30 3.95 16.56
N ASN A 117 -0.03 5.24 16.76
CA ASN A 117 0.06 5.85 18.08
C ASN A 117 -1.08 6.85 18.23
N TYR A 118 -1.92 6.67 19.25
CA TYR A 118 -2.96 7.65 19.55
C TYR A 118 -2.34 8.94 20.06
N VAL A 119 -2.73 10.06 19.46
CA VAL A 119 -2.25 11.38 19.81
C VAL A 119 -3.42 12.36 19.87
N GLN A 120 -3.26 13.37 20.72
CA GLN A 120 -4.09 14.56 20.71
C GLN A 120 -3.16 15.78 20.67
N ILE A 121 -3.40 16.65 19.70
CA ILE A 121 -2.69 17.92 19.55
C ILE A 121 -3.66 19.02 19.96
N ARG A 122 -3.26 19.88 20.89
CA ARG A 122 -4.03 21.06 21.29
C ARG A 122 -3.12 22.27 21.43
N SER A 123 -3.53 23.37 20.83
CA SER A 123 -2.94 24.71 20.93
C SER A 123 -4.08 25.75 20.92
N PRO A 124 -3.81 27.04 21.17
CA PRO A 124 -4.85 28.06 21.11
C PRO A 124 -5.59 28.15 19.76
N LYS A 125 -4.94 27.79 18.65
CA LYS A 125 -5.52 27.86 17.30
C LYS A 125 -5.97 26.51 16.73
N TYR A 126 -5.40 25.40 17.19
CA TYR A 126 -5.59 24.08 16.59
C TYR A 126 -5.91 23.02 17.64
N GLN A 127 -6.84 22.13 17.29
CA GLN A 127 -7.13 20.92 18.04
C GLN A 127 -7.33 19.76 17.06
N ALA A 128 -6.72 18.61 17.32
CA ALA A 128 -6.98 17.37 16.60
C ALA A 128 -6.74 16.17 17.51
N ALA A 129 -7.47 15.09 17.28
CA ALA A 129 -7.27 13.80 17.93
C ALA A 129 -7.37 12.68 16.90
N GLY A 130 -6.58 11.63 17.07
CA GLY A 130 -6.55 10.50 16.15
C GLY A 130 -5.28 9.69 16.31
N VAL A 131 -4.78 9.16 15.21
CA VAL A 131 -3.54 8.38 15.17
C VAL A 131 -2.42 9.13 14.45
N SER A 132 -1.19 8.82 14.82
CA SER A 132 0.05 9.26 14.17
C SER A 132 1.03 8.10 14.04
N ILE A 133 2.07 8.31 13.24
CA ILE A 133 3.22 7.41 13.09
C ILE A 133 4.41 8.08 13.75
N ALA A 134 5.26 7.30 14.41
CA ALA A 134 6.48 7.80 15.03
C ALA A 134 7.31 8.66 14.04
N GLY A 135 7.62 9.88 14.46
CA GLY A 135 8.39 10.85 13.66
C GLY A 135 7.56 11.76 12.75
N LEU A 136 6.24 11.57 12.65
CA LEU A 136 5.36 12.52 11.95
C LEU A 136 4.82 13.58 12.92
N PRO A 137 4.94 14.89 12.60
CA PRO A 137 4.46 15.96 13.47
C PRO A 137 2.97 16.25 13.24
N GLY A 138 2.11 15.23 13.19
CA GLY A 138 0.69 15.42 12.89
C GLY A 138 -0.20 14.20 13.03
N VAL A 139 -1.51 14.44 13.00
CA VAL A 139 -2.56 13.40 13.00
C VAL A 139 -2.81 12.95 11.56
N VAL A 140 -2.50 11.70 11.24
CA VAL A 140 -2.63 11.16 9.87
C VAL A 140 -4.06 10.73 9.54
N ALA A 141 -4.79 10.23 10.53
CA ALA A 141 -6.21 9.92 10.46
C ALA A 141 -6.86 10.28 11.80
N GLY A 142 -8.02 10.94 11.77
CA GLY A 142 -8.65 11.47 12.97
C GLY A 142 -9.68 12.56 12.70
N PHE A 143 -9.83 13.45 13.66
CA PHE A 143 -10.81 14.55 13.59
C PHE A 143 -10.37 15.76 14.41
N ASN A 144 -10.97 16.92 14.13
CA ASN A 144 -10.72 18.19 14.83
C ASN A 144 -11.98 18.79 15.49
N GLY A 145 -13.09 18.04 15.49
CA GLY A 145 -14.40 18.49 15.99
C GLY A 145 -15.26 19.24 14.97
N LYS A 146 -14.70 19.58 13.79
CA LYS A 146 -15.42 20.18 12.65
C LYS A 146 -15.37 19.31 11.40
N LEU A 147 -14.28 18.56 11.23
CA LEU A 147 -13.99 17.66 10.13
C LEU A 147 -13.36 16.38 10.69
N ALA A 148 -13.66 15.26 10.04
CA ALA A 148 -12.95 13.99 10.18
C ALA A 148 -12.29 13.61 8.86
N TRP A 149 -11.15 12.94 8.93
CA TRP A 149 -10.41 12.42 7.77
C TRP A 149 -9.74 11.10 8.13
N GLY A 150 -9.33 10.39 7.09
CA GLY A 150 -8.76 9.07 7.19
C GLY A 150 -8.24 8.62 5.84
N MET A 151 -7.73 7.41 5.80
CA MET A 151 -7.02 6.87 4.66
C MET A 151 -7.21 5.36 4.55
N THR A 152 -7.14 4.85 3.33
CA THR A 152 -7.12 3.41 3.03
C THR A 152 -6.03 3.14 2.01
N MET A 153 -5.63 1.88 1.85
CA MET A 153 -4.69 1.48 0.81
C MET A 153 -5.36 1.60 -0.55
N VAL A 154 -4.75 2.38 -1.45
CA VAL A 154 -5.24 2.54 -2.83
C VAL A 154 -4.78 1.41 -3.74
N LEU A 155 -3.79 0.60 -3.31
CA LEU A 155 -3.19 -0.47 -4.12
C LEU A 155 -2.65 0.04 -5.48
N GLY A 156 -2.18 1.29 -5.50
CA GLY A 156 -1.69 1.92 -6.71
C GLY A 156 -0.26 1.50 -7.03
N ASP A 157 0.03 1.41 -8.33
CA ASP A 157 1.35 1.21 -8.88
C ASP A 157 2.26 2.44 -8.62
N ASN A 158 3.35 2.27 -7.86
CA ASN A 158 4.18 3.38 -7.38
C ASN A 158 5.68 3.08 -7.23
N GLN A 159 6.13 1.93 -7.73
CA GLN A 159 7.51 1.44 -7.71
C GLN A 159 7.76 0.62 -8.97
N ASP A 160 8.70 1.02 -9.82
CA ASP A 160 9.09 0.24 -11.00
C ASP A 160 10.48 -0.41 -10.85
N LEU A 161 10.66 -1.59 -11.44
CA LEU A 161 11.94 -2.22 -11.73
C LEU A 161 12.41 -1.89 -13.17
N TYR A 162 13.66 -1.45 -13.31
CA TYR A 162 14.30 -1.08 -14.58
C TYR A 162 15.47 -1.99 -14.93
#